data_AF-A0A816PU60-F1
#
_entry.id   AF-A0A816PU60-F1
#
_cell.length_a   1.000
_cell.length_b   1.000
_cell.length_c   1.000
_cell.angle_alpha   90.00
_cell.angle_beta   90.00
_cell.angle_gamma   90.00
#
_symmetry.space_group_name_H-M   'P 1'
#
loop_
_entity.id
_entity.type
_entity.pdbx_description
1 polymer ?
#
loop_
_entity_poly.entity_id
_entity_poly.type
_entity_poly.pdbx_seq_one_letter_code
_entity_poly.pdbx_strand_id
1 'polypeptide(L)'
;MIQRRSFSCLLYVLGMLLLYSASLVCGGDIVHHDDSIPQRPGCNNNFVLVRNLSRIIDGKEKEEFVGVGARFGPTLESKEKHATLIKLALADPPDCCTTPKSKLTGEVILVHRGNCSFTTKTKVAEAAGASAILIINNSTDLF
;
A
#
# COMPACT_ATOMS: atom_id res chain seq x y z
N MET A 1 -38.61 2.33 47.19
CA MET A 1 -38.81 2.41 45.72
C MET A 1 -37.99 3.49 45.01
N ILE A 2 -37.43 4.50 45.69
CA ILE A 2 -36.68 5.62 45.07
C ILE A 2 -35.23 5.24 44.69
N GLN A 3 -34.53 4.43 45.49
CA GLN A 3 -33.15 3.99 45.24
C GLN A 3 -32.98 3.19 43.92
N ARG A 4 -33.93 2.28 43.62
CA ARG A 4 -33.90 1.44 42.41
C ARG A 4 -34.10 2.24 41.11
N ARG A 5 -34.87 3.32 41.15
CA ARG A 5 -35.08 4.22 39.99
C ARG A 5 -33.83 5.04 39.68
N SER A 6 -33.13 5.50 40.72
CA SER A 6 -31.88 6.28 40.57
C SER A 6 -30.75 5.45 39.95
N PHE A 7 -30.55 4.20 40.40
CA PHE A 7 -29.57 3.28 39.81
C PHE A 7 -29.88 2.94 38.35
N SER A 8 -31.15 2.76 38.00
CA SER A 8 -31.58 2.48 36.62
C SER A 8 -31.29 3.65 35.68
N CYS A 9 -31.51 4.90 36.11
CA CYS A 9 -31.16 6.08 35.32
C CYS A 9 -29.64 6.22 35.16
N LEU A 10 -28.86 5.96 36.22
CA LEU A 10 -27.40 6.04 36.17
C LEU A 10 -26.82 5.03 35.17
N LEU A 11 -27.36 3.81 35.14
CA LEU A 11 -26.99 2.76 34.18
C LEU A 11 -27.35 3.13 32.73
N TYR A 12 -28.50 3.74 32.50
CA TYR A 12 -28.87 4.23 31.16
C TYR A 12 -27.97 5.36 30.69
N VAL A 13 -27.64 6.31 31.57
CA VAL A 13 -26.73 7.42 31.24
C VAL A 13 -25.33 6.89 30.95
N LEU A 14 -24.80 5.97 31.76
CA LEU A 14 -23.51 5.32 31.48
C LEU A 14 -23.54 4.54 30.16
N GLY A 15 -24.62 3.81 29.88
CA GLY A 15 -24.78 3.05 28.64
C GLY A 15 -24.81 3.95 27.40
N MET A 16 -25.53 5.07 27.46
CA MET A 16 -25.56 6.05 26.38
C MET A 16 -24.21 6.75 26.18
N LEU A 17 -23.48 7.03 27.28
CA LEU A 17 -22.14 7.62 27.22
C LEU A 17 -21.13 6.66 26.57
N LEU A 18 -21.19 5.36 26.90
CA LEU A 18 -20.37 4.33 26.28
C LEU A 18 -20.67 4.15 24.78
N LEU A 19 -21.95 4.17 24.39
CA LEU A 19 -22.37 4.11 22.97
C LEU A 19 -21.91 5.34 22.18
N TYR A 20 -21.88 6.52 22.81
CA TYR A 20 -21.37 7.75 22.20
C TYR A 20 -19.84 7.73 22.02
N SER A 21 -19.11 7.12 22.98
CA SER A 21 -17.65 7.00 22.89
C SER A 21 -17.20 5.99 21.83
N ALA A 22 -18.01 4.98 21.53
CA ALA A 22 -17.70 3.94 20.54
C ALA A 22 -17.84 4.41 19.07
N SER A 23 -18.46 5.58 18.82
CA SER A 23 -18.77 6.06 17.47
C SER A 23 -17.68 6.95 16.85
N LEU A 24 -16.59 7.25 17.56
CA LEU A 24 -15.52 8.13 17.09
C LEU A 24 -14.15 7.43 17.15
N VAL A 25 -13.99 6.37 16.36
CA VAL A 25 -12.66 5.82 16.06
C VAL A 25 -12.37 6.04 14.59
N CYS A 26 -11.57 7.06 14.28
CA CYS A 26 -10.95 7.22 12.96
C CYS A 26 -9.58 6.53 12.99
N GLY A 27 -9.47 5.36 12.38
CA GLY A 27 -8.17 4.78 12.05
C GLY A 27 -7.55 5.55 10.88
N GLY A 28 -6.42 6.21 11.10
CA GLY A 28 -5.60 6.82 10.05
C GLY A 28 -4.44 5.91 9.66
N ASP A 29 -3.91 6.08 8.46
CA ASP A 29 -2.75 5.32 7.97
C ASP A 29 -1.46 5.81 8.64
N ILE A 30 -0.51 4.89 8.90
CA ILE A 30 0.83 5.26 9.42
C ILE A 30 1.66 5.79 8.27
N VAL A 31 1.71 7.12 8.15
CA VAL A 31 2.45 7.82 7.11
C VAL A 31 3.75 8.36 7.69
N HIS A 32 4.89 7.83 7.24
CA HIS A 32 6.19 8.38 7.61
C HIS A 32 6.49 9.61 6.74
N HIS A 33 6.48 10.77 7.37
CA HIS A 33 6.93 12.02 6.76
C HIS A 33 8.46 12.07 6.85
N ASP A 34 9.10 12.24 5.70
CA ASP A 34 10.53 12.46 5.62
C ASP A 34 10.76 13.84 4.99
N ASP A 35 10.85 14.82 5.89
CA ASP A 35 11.01 16.25 5.60
C ASP A 35 12.45 16.62 5.23
N SER A 36 13.38 15.65 5.29
CA SER A 36 14.82 15.90 5.10
C SER A 36 15.29 15.86 3.64
N ILE A 37 14.43 15.41 2.71
CA ILE A 37 14.79 15.19 1.30
C ILE A 37 14.16 16.27 0.40
N PRO A 38 14.90 16.84 -0.57
CA PRO A 38 14.39 17.87 -1.47
C PRO A 38 13.12 17.42 -2.21
N GLN A 39 12.01 18.09 -1.95
CA GLN A 39 10.74 17.82 -2.63
C GLN A 39 10.79 18.40 -4.04
N ARG A 40 10.46 17.60 -5.05
CA ARG A 40 10.22 18.08 -6.42
C ARG A 40 8.72 18.07 -6.70
N PRO A 41 8.17 19.06 -7.43
CA PRO A 41 6.77 19.05 -7.84
C PRO A 41 6.46 17.73 -8.57
N GLY A 42 5.50 16.94 -8.06
CA GLY A 42 5.14 15.63 -8.61
C GLY A 42 5.95 14.43 -8.10
N CYS A 43 6.94 14.65 -7.23
CA CYS A 43 7.70 13.59 -6.55
C CYS A 43 7.76 13.85 -5.03
N ASN A 44 6.60 13.99 -4.41
CA ASN A 44 6.45 14.28 -2.98
C ASN A 44 5.48 13.32 -2.28
N ASN A 45 5.28 12.11 -2.82
CA ASN A 45 4.47 11.11 -2.12
C ASN A 45 5.14 10.75 -0.79
N ASN A 46 4.32 10.51 0.21
CA ASN A 46 4.79 10.07 1.51
C ASN A 46 5.21 8.59 1.47
N PHE A 47 6.10 8.21 2.38
CA PHE A 47 6.45 6.81 2.58
C PHE A 47 5.27 6.08 3.22
N VAL A 48 4.63 5.22 2.44
CA VAL A 48 3.57 4.32 2.92
C VAL A 48 4.16 2.93 3.06
N LEU A 49 4.18 2.42 4.29
CA LEU A 49 4.49 1.03 4.56
C LEU A 49 3.25 0.21 4.21
N VAL A 50 3.38 -0.62 3.19
CA VAL A 50 2.32 -1.55 2.80
C VAL A 50 2.55 -2.82 3.60
N ARG A 51 1.72 -3.01 4.63
CA ARG A 51 1.63 -4.25 5.40
C ARG A 51 0.50 -5.09 4.79
N ASN A 52 0.68 -6.42 4.78
CA ASN A 52 -0.34 -7.39 4.35
C ASN A 52 -0.51 -7.61 2.83
N LEU A 53 0.58 -7.80 2.08
CA LEU A 53 0.50 -8.44 0.76
C LEU A 53 0.34 -9.95 0.96
N SER A 54 -0.89 -10.46 0.94
CA SER A 54 -1.17 -11.90 1.02
C SER A 54 -1.01 -12.54 -0.35
N ARG A 55 -0.09 -13.50 -0.47
CA ARG A 55 0.01 -14.32 -1.69
C ARG A 55 -1.00 -15.47 -1.57
N ILE A 56 -2.12 -15.37 -2.28
CA ILE A 56 -3.03 -16.50 -2.45
C ILE A 56 -2.42 -17.41 -3.53
N ILE A 57 -1.74 -18.48 -3.10
CA ILE A 57 -1.29 -19.55 -3.98
C ILE A 57 -2.13 -20.77 -3.64
N ASP A 58 -2.86 -21.31 -4.61
CA ASP A 58 -3.63 -22.55 -4.44
C ASP A 58 -4.58 -22.54 -3.22
N GLY A 59 -5.20 -21.39 -2.93
CA GLY A 59 -6.17 -21.24 -1.84
C GLY A 59 -5.58 -21.36 -0.42
N LYS A 60 -4.25 -21.37 -0.29
CA LYS A 60 -3.56 -21.33 1.01
C LYS A 60 -2.88 -19.99 1.19
N GLU A 61 -3.24 -19.31 2.26
CA GLU A 61 -2.61 -18.08 2.68
C GLU A 61 -1.17 -18.40 3.11
N LYS A 62 -0.18 -17.88 2.37
CA LYS A 62 1.22 -17.98 2.76
C LYS A 62 1.93 -16.65 2.60
N GLU A 63 2.68 -16.35 3.66
CA GLU A 63 3.66 -15.28 3.89
C GLU A 63 3.16 -13.86 3.61
N GLU A 64 3.17 -13.06 4.66
CA GLU A 64 2.93 -11.62 4.60
C GLU A 64 4.20 -10.95 4.07
N PHE A 65 4.09 -10.23 2.94
CA PHE A 65 5.16 -9.37 2.47
C PHE A 65 4.94 -7.94 2.94
N VAL A 66 6.04 -7.27 3.31
CA VAL A 66 6.08 -5.85 3.61
C VAL A 66 6.65 -5.13 2.39
N GLY A 67 5.97 -4.08 1.95
CA GLY A 67 6.39 -3.22 0.86
C GLY A 67 6.54 -1.76 1.29
N VAL A 68 7.24 -0.99 0.46
CA VAL A 68 7.38 0.46 0.62
C VAL A 68 6.91 1.14 -0.68
N GLY A 69 6.03 2.11 -0.55
CA GLY A 69 5.58 2.93 -1.68
C GLY A 69 6.68 3.85 -2.21
N ALA A 70 6.65 4.13 -3.52
CA ALA A 70 7.55 5.09 -4.14
C ALA A 70 7.14 6.54 -3.84
N ARG A 71 8.13 7.45 -3.72
CA ARG A 71 7.89 8.89 -3.54
C ARG A 71 7.45 9.61 -4.84
N PHE A 72 7.34 8.88 -5.95
CA PHE A 72 7.03 9.40 -7.27
C PHE A 72 5.86 8.63 -7.90
N GLY A 73 5.23 9.24 -8.90
CA GLY A 73 4.03 8.69 -9.55
C GLY A 73 2.75 8.96 -8.74
N PRO A 74 1.63 8.35 -9.13
CA PRO A 74 0.38 8.45 -8.38
C PRO A 74 0.50 7.86 -6.96
N THR A 75 -0.27 8.39 -6.02
CA THR A 75 -0.37 7.81 -4.67
C THR A 75 -1.11 6.48 -4.71
N LEU A 76 -0.69 5.52 -3.88
CA LEU A 76 -1.38 4.24 -3.73
C LEU A 76 -2.66 4.42 -2.91
N GLU A 77 -3.73 3.72 -3.30
CA GLU A 77 -4.95 3.60 -2.50
C GLU A 77 -4.64 2.85 -1.19
N SER A 78 -4.88 3.50 -0.04
CA SER A 78 -4.57 2.90 1.26
C SER A 78 -5.60 1.89 1.73
N LYS A 79 -6.77 1.83 1.07
CA LYS A 79 -7.87 0.94 1.43
C LYS A 79 -8.06 -0.14 0.37
N GLU A 80 -7.81 -1.39 0.76
CA GLU A 80 -8.01 -2.58 -0.08
C GLU A 80 -9.41 -2.63 -0.71
N LYS A 81 -10.45 -2.18 0.01
CA LYS A 81 -11.84 -2.16 -0.48
C LYS A 81 -12.05 -1.29 -1.73
N HIS A 82 -11.14 -0.37 -2.01
CA HIS A 82 -11.17 0.49 -3.19
C HIS A 82 -10.10 0.08 -4.23
N ALA A 83 -9.31 -0.95 -3.93
CA ALA A 83 -8.26 -1.42 -4.82
C ALA A 83 -8.87 -2.17 -6.01
N THR A 84 -8.34 -1.89 -7.19
CA THR A 84 -8.67 -2.65 -8.40
C THR A 84 -7.75 -3.86 -8.48
N LEU A 85 -8.32 -5.06 -8.70
CA LEU A 85 -7.54 -6.25 -8.96
C LEU A 85 -6.95 -6.18 -10.38
N ILE A 86 -5.62 -6.04 -10.46
CA ILE A 86 -4.88 -5.95 -11.72
C ILE A 86 -4.03 -7.22 -11.86
N LYS A 87 -3.90 -7.73 -13.09
CA LYS A 87 -3.04 -8.87 -13.40
C LYS A 87 -1.57 -8.52 -13.15
N LEU A 88 -0.83 -9.48 -12.59
CA LEU A 88 0.61 -9.40 -12.39
C LEU A 88 1.33 -10.15 -13.51
N ALA A 89 2.32 -9.53 -14.16
CA ALA A 89 3.14 -10.12 -15.19
C ALA A 89 4.63 -10.04 -14.81
N LEU A 90 5.39 -11.12 -15.00
CA LEU A 90 6.84 -11.08 -14.79
C LEU A 90 7.51 -10.39 -15.98
N ALA A 91 8.46 -9.49 -15.71
CA ALA A 91 9.25 -8.83 -16.74
C ALA A 91 10.17 -9.82 -17.48
N ASP A 92 10.32 -9.65 -18.80
CA ASP A 92 11.36 -10.29 -19.62
C ASP A 92 12.02 -9.21 -20.50
N PRO A 93 13.25 -8.76 -20.20
CA PRO A 93 14.14 -9.30 -19.16
C PRO A 93 13.67 -8.95 -17.73
N PRO A 94 14.00 -9.80 -16.73
CA PRO A 94 13.52 -9.66 -15.35
C PRO A 94 13.98 -8.38 -14.65
N ASP A 95 15.04 -7.73 -15.12
CA ASP A 95 15.54 -6.48 -14.57
C ASP A 95 14.82 -5.24 -15.12
N CYS A 96 14.05 -5.35 -16.22
CA CYS A 96 13.33 -4.25 -16.86
C CYS A 96 14.21 -3.00 -17.12
N CYS A 97 15.52 -3.19 -17.31
CA CYS A 97 16.42 -2.10 -17.69
C CYS A 97 16.34 -1.77 -19.19
N THR A 98 15.73 -2.67 -19.96
CA THR A 98 15.39 -2.50 -21.37
C THR A 98 13.92 -2.87 -21.59
N THR A 99 13.36 -2.44 -22.72
CA THR A 99 11.95 -2.67 -23.05
C THR A 99 11.59 -4.16 -22.93
N PRO A 100 10.57 -4.52 -22.12
CA PRO A 100 10.09 -5.88 -22.03
C PRO A 100 9.68 -6.43 -23.39
N LYS A 101 9.95 -7.71 -23.63
CA LYS A 101 9.56 -8.39 -24.88
C LYS A 101 8.04 -8.53 -25.01
N SER A 102 7.35 -8.69 -23.89
CA SER A 102 5.89 -8.72 -23.84
C SER A 102 5.32 -7.30 -23.88
N LYS A 103 4.33 -7.10 -24.75
CA LYS A 103 3.54 -5.87 -24.72
C LYS A 103 2.62 -5.90 -23.50
N LEU A 104 2.69 -4.88 -22.67
CA LEU A 104 1.82 -4.73 -21.51
C LEU A 104 0.58 -3.93 -21.94
N THR A 105 -0.57 -4.35 -21.44
CA THR A 105 -1.89 -3.75 -21.66
C THR A 105 -2.50 -3.35 -20.33
N GLY A 106 -1.71 -2.70 -19.47
CA GLY A 106 -2.14 -2.21 -18.18
C GLY A 106 -1.95 -3.20 -17.02
N GLU A 107 -1.17 -4.28 -17.20
CA GLU A 107 -0.77 -5.14 -16.08
C GLU A 107 0.16 -4.41 -15.10
N VAL A 108 0.24 -4.94 -13.88
CA VAL A 108 1.34 -4.64 -12.96
C VAL A 108 2.51 -5.52 -13.35
N ILE A 109 3.68 -4.92 -13.58
CA ILE A 109 4.88 -5.67 -13.94
C ILE A 109 5.74 -5.95 -12.71
N LEU A 110 6.16 -7.20 -12.54
CA LEU A 110 7.04 -7.68 -11.48
C LEU A 110 8.48 -7.69 -12.00
N VAL A 111 9.38 -7.00 -11.29
CA VAL A 111 10.75 -6.72 -11.72
C VAL A 111 11.73 -7.05 -10.60
N HIS A 112 12.91 -7.57 -10.95
CA HIS A 112 14.00 -7.79 -10.02
C HIS A 112 14.86 -6.53 -9.83
N ARG A 113 15.29 -6.29 -8.58
CA ARG A 113 16.27 -5.25 -8.25
C ARG A 113 17.63 -5.54 -8.90
N GLY A 114 18.34 -4.47 -9.29
CA GLY A 114 19.72 -4.52 -9.79
C GLY A 114 19.88 -3.92 -11.19
N ASN A 115 21.12 -3.84 -11.67
CA ASN A 115 21.56 -3.42 -13.01
C ASN A 115 21.29 -1.95 -13.41
N CYS A 116 20.16 -1.37 -13.01
CA CYS A 116 19.80 0.03 -13.24
C CYS A 116 18.94 0.60 -12.08
N SER A 117 18.77 1.92 -12.03
CA SER A 117 17.99 2.60 -10.98
C SER A 117 16.50 2.27 -11.05
N PHE A 118 15.80 2.38 -9.90
CA PHE A 118 14.34 2.19 -9.84
C PHE A 118 13.59 3.12 -10.80
N THR A 119 14.01 4.37 -10.90
CA THR A 119 13.42 5.34 -11.83
C THR A 119 13.56 4.94 -13.29
N THR A 120 14.68 4.32 -13.67
CA THR A 120 14.88 3.81 -15.03
C THR A 120 13.94 2.64 -15.29
N LYS A 121 13.84 1.68 -14.36
CA LYS A 121 12.90 0.55 -14.46
C LYS A 121 11.46 1.02 -14.61
N THR A 122 11.04 1.99 -13.78
CA THR A 122 9.67 2.55 -13.85
C THR A 122 9.39 3.20 -15.21
N LYS A 123 10.31 4.00 -15.74
CA LYS A 123 10.12 4.65 -17.06
C LYS A 123 10.01 3.64 -18.19
N VAL A 124 10.83 2.59 -18.16
CA VAL A 124 10.80 1.52 -19.16
C VAL A 124 9.47 0.75 -19.07
N ALA A 125 9.04 0.41 -17.85
CA ALA A 125 7.76 -0.26 -17.61
C ALA A 125 6.55 0.59 -18.05
N GLU A 126 6.53 1.87 -17.70
CA GLU A 126 5.49 2.82 -18.10
C GLU A 126 5.41 2.94 -19.62
N ALA A 127 6.56 3.12 -20.29
CA ALA A 127 6.64 3.18 -21.75
C ALA A 127 6.19 1.87 -22.43
N ALA A 128 6.33 0.73 -21.74
CA ALA A 128 5.86 -0.57 -22.21
C ALA A 128 4.35 -0.79 -22.00
N GLY A 129 3.66 0.11 -21.30
CA GLY A 129 2.21 0.04 -21.04
C GLY A 129 1.85 -0.59 -19.70
N ALA A 130 2.77 -0.66 -18.75
CA ALA A 130 2.46 -1.10 -17.39
C ALA A 130 1.60 -0.06 -16.66
N SER A 131 0.63 -0.51 -15.87
CA SER A 131 -0.12 0.39 -14.97
C SER A 131 0.64 0.68 -13.67
N ALA A 132 1.45 -0.29 -13.21
CA ALA A 132 2.30 -0.15 -12.04
C ALA A 132 3.50 -1.12 -12.12
N ILE A 133 4.49 -0.91 -11.26
CA ILE A 133 5.68 -1.74 -11.14
C ILE A 133 5.84 -2.22 -9.69
N LEU A 134 6.11 -3.51 -9.52
CA LEU A 134 6.48 -4.11 -8.24
C LEU A 134 7.94 -4.58 -8.33
N ILE A 135 8.80 -4.04 -7.47
CA ILE A 135 10.24 -4.36 -7.48
C ILE A 135 10.54 -5.33 -6.34
N ILE A 136 10.98 -6.54 -6.70
CA ILE A 136 11.44 -7.53 -5.74
C ILE A 136 12.79 -7.07 -5.21
N ASN A 137 12.80 -6.64 -3.95
CA ASN A 137 14.03 -6.36 -3.24
C ASN A 137 14.69 -7.68 -2.80
N ASN A 138 15.97 -7.84 -3.14
CA ASN A 138 16.79 -9.00 -2.77
C ASN A 138 17.97 -8.61 -1.86
N SER A 139 17.94 -7.40 -1.30
CA SER A 139 18.96 -6.86 -0.40
C SER A 139 18.33 -6.47 0.93
N THR A 140 19.17 -6.35 1.98
CA THR A 140 18.75 -5.81 3.28
C THR A 140 18.48 -4.32 3.22
N ASP A 141 19.07 -3.61 2.25
CA ASP A 141 18.80 -2.19 2.01
C ASP A 141 17.48 -2.01 1.24
N LEU A 142 16.75 -0.94 1.52
CA LEU A 142 15.50 -0.58 0.85
C LEU A 142 15.73 0.31 -0.39
N PHE A 143 16.90 0.96 -0.50
CA PHE A 143 17.22 1.92 -1.56
C PHE A 143 18.36 1.46 -2.47
#